data_AF-A0A3D2TRJ6-F1
#
_entry.id   AF-A0A3D2TRJ6-F1
#
_cell.length_a   1.000
_cell.length_b   1.000
_cell.length_c   1.000
_cell.angle_alpha   90.00
_cell.angle_beta   90.00
_cell.angle_gamma   90.00
#
_symmetry.space_group_name_H-M   'P 1'
#
loop_
_entity.id
_entity.type
_entity.pdbx_description
1 polymer ?
#
loop_
_entity_poly.entity_id
_entity_poly.type
_entity_poly.pdbx_seq_one_letter_code
_entity_poly.pdbx_strand_id
1 'polypeptide(L)'
;MSTKINLKDKKLPLTAIFIIVFGYASERLAEIANFEKTKAFALAVGGIMTVLFVLSAALIYKSKNIAFALLASLLGLKMMPPGVAMLTQESLWGSAAYFIVCKVAVVVYVLLAIRFYYLQKKPREVKSLPILSLILVVPFFNEIASASYDFFLAKTGSMLGGYLTDLACYAVASVVILLVAYKTNYASMHFVASFEFIALAINILKRFGAVLANVPFGRHISRVYYLWIILYAALILIFALADRKKRSESK
;
A
#
# COMPACT_ATOMS: atom_id res chain seq x y z
N MET A 1 23.98 -22.46 10.72
CA MET A 1 24.61 -21.82 9.54
C MET A 1 24.24 -20.34 9.55
N SER A 2 25.17 -19.46 9.93
CA SER A 2 24.95 -18.02 10.04
C SER A 2 24.94 -17.38 8.65
N THR A 3 23.75 -17.09 8.11
CA THR A 3 23.62 -16.29 6.89
C THR A 3 23.94 -14.84 7.22
N LYS A 4 25.19 -14.41 6.98
CA LYS A 4 25.51 -12.98 6.82
C LYS A 4 24.51 -12.40 5.81
N ILE A 5 23.62 -11.53 6.27
CA ILE A 5 22.66 -10.84 5.42
C ILE A 5 23.51 -9.93 4.51
N ASN A 6 23.67 -10.29 3.23
CA ASN A 6 24.37 -9.45 2.28
C ASN A 6 23.51 -8.22 1.96
N LEU A 7 23.67 -7.16 2.77
CA LEU A 7 22.91 -5.93 2.64
C LEU A 7 23.15 -5.23 1.29
N LYS A 8 24.30 -5.44 0.64
CA LYS A 8 24.68 -4.72 -0.60
C LYS A 8 23.66 -4.93 -1.72
N ASP A 9 23.18 -6.15 -1.91
CA ASP A 9 22.21 -6.47 -2.98
C ASP A 9 20.78 -6.03 -2.65
N LYS A 10 20.49 -5.71 -1.39
CA LYS A 10 19.18 -5.24 -0.92
C LYS A 10 19.05 -3.72 -0.88
N LYS A 11 20.15 -2.97 -0.98
CA LYS A 11 20.14 -1.50 -0.85
C LYS A 11 19.17 -0.86 -1.85
N LEU A 12 19.35 -1.13 -3.15
CA LEU A 12 18.53 -0.53 -4.21
C LEU A 12 17.03 -0.75 -4.03
N PRO A 13 16.51 -1.99 -3.86
CA PRO A 13 15.08 -2.19 -3.71
C PRO A 13 14.56 -1.66 -2.36
N LEU A 14 15.36 -1.67 -1.28
CA LEU A 14 14.96 -1.05 -0.01
C LEU A 14 14.86 0.47 -0.13
N THR A 15 15.80 1.13 -0.82
CA THR A 15 15.72 2.56 -1.11
C THR A 15 14.49 2.88 -1.96
N ALA A 16 14.18 2.05 -2.95
CA ALA A 16 12.95 2.21 -3.75
C ALA A 16 11.68 2.08 -2.89
N ILE A 17 11.61 1.07 -2.01
CA ILE A 17 10.51 0.93 -1.05
C ILE A 17 10.42 2.19 -0.18
N PHE A 18 11.53 2.67 0.37
CA PHE A 18 11.54 3.88 1.19
C PHE A 18 10.97 5.09 0.43
N ILE A 19 11.38 5.30 -0.83
CA ILE A 19 10.86 6.39 -1.68
C ILE A 19 9.35 6.25 -1.90
N ILE A 20 8.88 5.04 -2.21
CA ILE A 20 7.45 4.76 -2.43
C ILE A 20 6.64 5.05 -1.16
N VAL A 21 7.09 4.53 -0.02
CA VAL A 21 6.44 4.74 1.28
C VAL A 21 6.44 6.23 1.66
N PHE A 22 7.58 6.90 1.53
CA PHE A 22 7.71 8.31 1.89
C PHE A 22 6.86 9.20 0.99
N GLY A 23 6.85 8.95 -0.32
CA GLY A 23 6.01 9.69 -1.27
C GLY A 23 4.51 9.53 -0.95
N TYR A 24 4.06 8.29 -0.72
CA TYR A 24 2.68 8.03 -0.32
C TYR A 24 2.32 8.70 1.02
N ALA A 25 3.17 8.59 2.03
CA ALA A 25 2.91 9.19 3.34
C ALA A 25 2.87 10.73 3.28
N SER A 26 3.78 11.33 2.52
CA SER A 26 3.87 12.79 2.36
C SER A 26 2.64 13.36 1.67
N GLU A 27 2.15 12.71 0.62
CA GLU A 27 0.92 13.13 -0.06
C GLU A 27 -0.28 13.05 0.87
N ARG A 28 -0.45 11.95 1.61
CA ARG A 28 -1.56 11.81 2.56
C ARG A 28 -1.50 12.79 3.72
N LEU A 29 -0.32 13.11 4.22
CA LEU A 29 -0.15 14.15 5.23
C LEU A 29 -0.50 15.54 4.67
N ALA A 30 -0.11 15.83 3.43
CA ALA A 30 -0.47 17.09 2.77
C ALA A 30 -1.99 17.23 2.55
N GLU A 31 -2.70 16.14 2.27
CA GLU A 31 -4.18 16.14 2.22
C GLU A 31 -4.80 16.51 3.56
N ILE A 32 -4.26 15.97 4.67
CA ILE A 32 -4.79 16.16 6.03
C ILE A 32 -4.49 17.55 6.58
N ALA A 33 -3.32 18.11 6.25
CA ALA A 33 -2.77 19.27 6.95
C ALA A 33 -3.43 20.63 6.60
N ASN A 34 -4.45 20.71 5.73
CA ASN A 34 -5.15 21.95 5.37
C ASN A 34 -4.20 23.16 5.12
N PHE A 35 -3.04 22.92 4.50
CA PHE A 35 -2.16 24.01 4.06
C PHE A 35 -2.88 24.93 3.08
N GLU A 36 -2.49 26.22 3.00
CA GLU A 36 -2.95 27.10 1.92
C GLU A 36 -2.51 26.52 0.56
N LYS A 37 -3.49 26.04 -0.19
CA LYS A 37 -3.29 25.29 -1.43
C LYS A 37 -3.18 26.26 -2.60
N THR A 38 -1.98 26.77 -2.86
CA THR A 38 -1.76 27.57 -4.08
C THR A 38 -1.55 26.67 -5.30
N LYS A 39 -1.95 27.13 -6.49
CA LYS A 39 -1.63 26.48 -7.77
C LYS A 39 -0.16 26.11 -7.94
N ALA A 40 0.76 26.97 -7.49
CA ALA A 40 2.20 26.72 -7.55
C ALA A 40 2.63 25.55 -6.65
N PHE A 41 2.09 25.48 -5.43
CA PHE A 41 2.31 24.37 -4.51
C PHE A 41 1.76 23.05 -5.08
N ALA A 42 0.59 23.07 -5.72
CA ALA A 42 -0.03 21.90 -6.34
C ALA A 42 0.82 21.32 -7.48
N LEU A 43 1.33 22.18 -8.35
CA LEU A 43 2.24 21.79 -9.43
C LEU A 43 3.57 21.26 -8.89
N ALA A 44 4.13 21.89 -7.85
CA ALA A 44 5.37 21.43 -7.23
C ALA A 44 5.23 20.03 -6.62
N VAL A 45 4.14 19.76 -5.89
CA VAL A 45 3.86 18.43 -5.32
C VAL A 45 3.70 17.38 -6.42
N GLY A 46 2.94 17.67 -7.49
CA GLY A 46 2.80 16.76 -8.63
C GLY A 46 4.13 16.46 -9.33
N GLY A 47 4.97 17.49 -9.50
CA GLY A 47 6.32 17.36 -10.07
C GLY A 47 7.24 16.49 -9.21
N ILE A 48 7.30 16.76 -7.90
CA ILE A 48 8.09 15.97 -6.95
C ILE A 48 7.63 14.50 -6.96
N MET A 49 6.33 14.23 -6.94
CA MET A 49 5.81 12.86 -6.97
C MET A 49 6.17 12.14 -8.27
N THR A 50 6.18 12.85 -9.40
CA THR A 50 6.60 12.30 -10.70
C THR A 50 8.09 11.91 -10.66
N VAL A 51 8.94 12.76 -10.10
CA VAL A 51 10.38 12.47 -9.93
C VAL A 51 10.59 11.26 -9.01
N LEU A 52 9.87 11.20 -7.88
CA LEU A 52 9.97 10.07 -6.95
C LEU A 52 9.57 8.75 -7.61
N PHE A 53 8.50 8.77 -8.43
CA PHE A 53 8.08 7.61 -9.22
C PHE A 53 9.17 7.14 -10.21
N VAL A 54 9.73 8.06 -11.01
CA VAL A 54 10.76 7.69 -11.99
C VAL A 54 11.99 7.11 -11.29
N LEU A 55 12.37 7.71 -10.16
CA LEU A 55 13.55 7.31 -9.39
C LEU A 55 13.35 5.94 -8.75
N SER A 56 12.20 5.67 -8.11
CA SER A 56 11.92 4.34 -7.55
C SER A 56 11.84 3.26 -8.63
N ALA A 57 11.19 3.53 -9.77
CA ALA A 57 11.13 2.59 -10.89
C ALA A 57 12.52 2.26 -11.44
N ALA A 58 13.39 3.26 -11.59
CA ALA A 58 14.77 3.06 -12.04
C ALA A 58 15.61 2.23 -11.05
N LEU A 59 15.46 2.48 -9.75
CA LEU A 59 16.13 1.71 -8.70
C LEU A 59 15.67 0.25 -8.69
N ILE A 60 14.37 0.01 -8.83
CA ILE A 60 13.81 -1.35 -8.95
C ILE A 60 14.35 -2.04 -10.20
N TYR A 61 14.34 -1.37 -11.35
CA TYR A 61 14.84 -1.93 -12.60
C TYR A 61 16.30 -2.41 -12.53
N LYS A 62 17.16 -1.66 -11.80
CA LYS A 62 18.58 -1.97 -11.59
C LYS A 62 18.84 -2.96 -10.44
N SER A 63 17.80 -3.41 -9.73
CA SER A 63 17.94 -4.26 -8.55
C SER A 63 18.38 -5.68 -8.90
N LYS A 64 19.39 -6.18 -8.17
CA LYS A 64 19.87 -7.56 -8.30
C LYS A 64 19.11 -8.54 -7.41
N ASN A 65 18.54 -8.07 -6.31
CA ASN A 65 17.74 -8.90 -5.41
C ASN A 65 16.29 -9.01 -5.91
N ILE A 66 15.98 -10.12 -6.58
CA ILE A 66 14.71 -10.36 -7.25
C ILE A 66 13.51 -10.33 -6.29
N ALA A 67 13.62 -10.96 -5.11
CA ALA A 67 12.51 -11.03 -4.16
C ALA A 67 12.13 -9.64 -3.61
N PHE A 68 13.13 -8.82 -3.25
CA PHE A 68 12.90 -7.45 -2.78
C PHE A 68 12.46 -6.52 -3.92
N ALA A 69 12.96 -6.72 -5.13
CA ALA A 69 12.53 -5.96 -6.30
C ALA A 69 11.07 -6.25 -6.66
N LEU A 70 10.65 -7.53 -6.64
CA LEU A 70 9.26 -7.92 -6.82
C LEU A 70 8.35 -7.30 -5.75
N LEU A 71 8.78 -7.34 -4.48
CA LEU A 71 8.06 -6.69 -3.38
C LEU A 71 7.92 -5.18 -3.61
N ALA A 72 9.01 -4.50 -3.99
CA ALA A 72 9.01 -3.08 -4.29
C ALA A 72 8.11 -2.73 -5.48
N SER A 73 8.06 -3.57 -6.52
CA SER A 73 7.15 -3.40 -7.66
C SER A 73 5.68 -3.46 -7.24
N LEU A 74 5.30 -4.44 -6.42
CA LEU A 74 3.92 -4.55 -5.93
C LEU A 74 3.55 -3.42 -4.97
N LEU A 75 4.49 -2.97 -4.14
CA LEU A 75 4.26 -1.81 -3.27
C LEU A 75 4.09 -0.54 -4.12
N GLY A 76 4.92 -0.35 -5.14
CA GLY A 76 4.78 0.74 -6.10
C GLY A 76 3.44 0.73 -6.81
N LEU A 77 2.99 -0.44 -7.25
CA LEU A 77 1.67 -0.64 -7.86
C LEU A 77 0.51 -0.25 -6.91
N LYS A 78 0.62 -0.61 -5.62
CA LYS A 78 -0.46 -0.37 -4.64
C LYS A 78 -0.43 1.02 -4.02
N MET A 79 0.74 1.67 -3.96
CA MET A 79 0.96 2.89 -3.19
C MET A 79 1.31 4.12 -4.04
N MET A 80 1.62 4.00 -5.33
CA MET A 80 1.95 5.14 -6.17
C MET A 80 1.22 5.16 -7.53
N PRO A 81 0.76 6.34 -8.00
CA PRO A 81 0.65 7.61 -7.28
C PRO A 81 -0.80 7.85 -6.80
N PRO A 82 -0.98 8.32 -5.56
CA PRO A 82 -2.27 8.87 -5.15
C PRO A 82 -2.60 10.09 -6.01
N GLY A 83 -3.87 10.24 -6.41
CA GLY A 83 -4.30 11.45 -7.10
C GLY A 83 -4.11 12.66 -6.18
N VAL A 84 -3.36 13.67 -6.62
CA VAL A 84 -3.21 14.90 -5.84
C VAL A 84 -4.53 15.67 -5.93
N ALA A 85 -5.43 15.44 -4.98
CA ALA A 85 -6.75 16.08 -4.95
C ALA A 85 -6.66 17.61 -5.07
N MET A 86 -5.60 18.20 -4.54
CA MET A 86 -5.29 19.62 -4.68
C MET A 86 -5.13 20.10 -6.13
N LEU A 87 -4.61 19.26 -7.05
CA LEU A 87 -4.52 19.62 -8.47
C LEU A 87 -5.90 19.73 -9.12
N THR A 88 -6.88 18.93 -8.69
CA THR A 88 -8.25 18.99 -9.23
C THR A 88 -8.94 20.32 -8.92
N GLN A 89 -8.58 20.94 -7.78
CA GLN A 89 -9.15 22.21 -7.32
C GLN A 89 -8.45 23.41 -7.97
N GLU A 90 -7.13 23.34 -8.18
CA GLU A 90 -6.31 24.48 -8.59
C GLU A 90 -5.96 24.52 -10.09
N SER A 91 -5.93 23.37 -10.78
CA SER A 91 -5.53 23.30 -12.20
C SER A 91 -6.04 22.03 -12.89
N LEU A 92 -7.14 22.15 -13.64
CA LEU A 92 -7.73 21.03 -14.36
C LEU A 92 -6.75 20.36 -15.34
N TRP A 93 -5.98 21.16 -16.09
CA TRP A 93 -4.94 20.67 -17.01
C TRP A 93 -3.78 19.98 -16.27
N GLY A 94 -3.36 20.53 -15.12
CA GLY A 94 -2.33 19.91 -14.29
C GLY A 94 -2.79 18.59 -13.69
N SER A 95 -4.05 18.52 -13.27
CA SER A 95 -4.69 17.29 -12.80
C SER A 95 -4.77 16.23 -13.90
N ALA A 96 -5.20 16.59 -15.10
CA ALA A 96 -5.27 15.67 -16.24
C ALA A 96 -3.89 15.12 -16.63
N ALA A 97 -2.87 15.98 -16.72
CA ALA A 97 -1.49 15.55 -17.00
C ALA A 97 -0.96 14.61 -15.91
N TYR A 98 -1.16 14.95 -14.63
CA TYR A 98 -0.73 14.11 -13.52
C TYR A 98 -1.47 12.77 -13.49
N PHE A 99 -2.77 12.75 -13.83
CA PHE A 99 -3.53 11.51 -13.94
C PHE A 99 -2.93 10.57 -15.00
N ILE A 100 -2.53 11.09 -16.17
CA ILE A 100 -1.85 10.29 -17.21
C ILE A 100 -0.54 9.73 -16.66
N VAL A 101 0.28 10.55 -15.99
CA VAL A 101 1.52 10.09 -15.33
C VAL A 101 1.22 8.95 -14.34
N CYS A 102 0.14 9.04 -13.57
CA CYS A 102 -0.27 7.98 -12.65
C CYS A 102 -0.61 6.67 -13.36
N LYS A 103 -1.33 6.73 -14.49
CA LYS A 103 -1.67 5.53 -15.27
C LYS A 103 -0.44 4.90 -15.90
N VAL A 104 0.48 5.71 -16.44
CA VAL A 104 1.77 5.23 -16.94
C VAL A 104 2.57 4.58 -15.82
N ALA A 105 2.59 5.19 -14.62
CA ALA A 105 3.29 4.64 -13.47
C ALA A 105 2.78 3.25 -13.05
N VAL A 106 1.46 3.08 -13.01
CA VAL A 106 0.83 1.77 -12.76
C VAL A 106 1.32 0.73 -13.77
N VAL A 107 1.31 1.05 -15.07
CA VAL A 107 1.77 0.14 -16.13
C VAL A 107 3.25 -0.22 -15.93
N VAL A 108 4.11 0.76 -15.62
CA VAL A 108 5.53 0.52 -15.37
C VAL A 108 5.74 -0.43 -14.19
N TYR A 109 5.03 -0.26 -13.07
CA TYR A 109 5.13 -1.16 -11.93
C TYR A 109 4.62 -2.57 -12.22
N VAL A 110 3.56 -2.71 -13.02
CA VAL A 110 3.09 -4.02 -13.51
C VAL A 110 4.19 -4.70 -14.33
N LEU A 111 4.80 -3.99 -15.29
CA LEU A 111 5.88 -4.55 -16.11
C LEU A 111 7.10 -4.95 -15.28
N LEU A 112 7.46 -4.16 -14.27
CA LEU A 112 8.54 -4.50 -13.34
C LEU A 112 8.18 -5.75 -12.51
N ALA A 113 6.95 -5.84 -11.99
CA ALA A 113 6.50 -7.01 -11.25
C ALA A 113 6.54 -8.28 -12.11
N ILE A 114 6.06 -8.20 -13.35
CA ILE A 114 6.11 -9.31 -14.33
C ILE A 114 7.56 -9.72 -14.58
N ARG A 115 8.45 -8.77 -14.87
CA ARG A 115 9.87 -9.03 -15.11
C ARG A 115 10.48 -9.79 -13.93
N PHE A 116 10.33 -9.28 -12.71
CA PHE A 116 10.93 -9.91 -11.54
C PHE A 116 10.25 -11.22 -11.16
N TYR A 117 8.96 -11.39 -11.46
CA TYR A 117 8.27 -12.67 -11.30
C TYR A 117 8.91 -13.77 -12.16
N TYR A 118 9.21 -13.50 -13.43
CA TYR A 118 9.85 -14.47 -14.33
C TYR A 118 11.34 -14.71 -14.04
N LEU A 119 12.03 -13.75 -13.42
CA LEU A 119 13.44 -13.91 -13.05
C LEU A 119 13.64 -14.75 -11.78
N GLN A 120 12.57 -15.11 -11.05
CA GLN A 120 12.67 -15.88 -9.81
C GLN A 120 13.36 -17.23 -10.02
N LYS A 121 14.21 -17.62 -9.06
CA LYS A 121 14.93 -18.91 -9.08
C LYS A 121 14.20 -19.96 -8.26
N LYS A 122 14.00 -21.15 -8.83
CA LYS A 122 13.51 -22.34 -8.12
C LYS A 122 14.54 -22.80 -7.05
N PRO A 123 14.11 -23.37 -5.92
CA PRO A 123 12.74 -23.74 -5.53
C PRO A 123 11.98 -22.67 -4.71
N ARG A 124 12.59 -21.52 -4.41
CA ARG A 124 12.01 -20.48 -3.52
C ARG A 124 11.16 -19.45 -4.25
N GLU A 125 10.44 -19.87 -5.28
CA GLU A 125 9.59 -18.98 -6.07
C GLU A 125 8.30 -18.63 -5.33
N VAL A 126 7.92 -17.37 -5.38
CA VAL A 126 6.59 -16.88 -5.01
C VAL A 126 5.64 -17.27 -6.13
N LYS A 127 4.56 -17.97 -5.78
CA LYS A 127 3.54 -18.39 -6.75
C LYS A 127 2.71 -17.19 -7.21
N SER A 128 2.17 -17.26 -8.43
CA SER A 128 1.35 -16.19 -9.02
C SER A 128 0.09 -15.91 -8.22
N LEU A 129 -0.59 -16.94 -7.70
CA LEU A 129 -1.87 -16.79 -7.03
C LEU A 129 -1.80 -15.88 -5.78
N PRO A 130 -0.82 -16.04 -4.85
CA PRO A 130 -0.56 -15.07 -3.78
C PRO A 130 -0.33 -13.64 -4.27
N ILE A 131 0.43 -13.46 -5.35
CA ILE A 131 0.67 -12.12 -5.93
C ILE A 131 -0.63 -11.51 -6.46
N LEU A 132 -1.43 -12.29 -7.20
CA LEU A 132 -2.73 -11.86 -7.71
C LEU A 132 -3.70 -11.51 -6.59
N SER A 133 -3.67 -12.26 -5.47
CA SER A 133 -4.53 -11.97 -4.32
C SER A 133 -4.23 -10.61 -3.70
N LEU A 134 -2.95 -10.20 -3.63
CA LEU A 134 -2.55 -8.88 -3.12
C LEU A 134 -3.04 -7.72 -4.01
N ILE A 135 -3.21 -7.98 -5.30
CA ILE A 135 -3.65 -7.00 -6.30
C ILE A 135 -5.18 -6.89 -6.32
N LEU A 136 -5.90 -8.02 -6.28
CA LEU A 136 -7.33 -8.06 -6.61
C LEU A 136 -8.26 -8.04 -5.41
N VAL A 137 -7.87 -8.69 -4.30
CA VAL A 137 -8.82 -8.97 -3.21
C VAL A 137 -9.25 -7.70 -2.50
N VAL A 138 -8.32 -6.83 -2.13
CA VAL A 138 -8.66 -5.57 -1.43
C VAL A 138 -9.52 -4.65 -2.31
N PRO A 139 -9.17 -4.37 -3.59
CA PRO A 139 -10.04 -3.56 -4.46
C PRO A 139 -11.45 -4.11 -4.63
N PHE A 140 -11.58 -5.43 -4.79
CA PHE A 140 -12.90 -6.08 -4.90
C PHE A 140 -13.78 -5.78 -3.67
N PHE A 141 -13.24 -5.93 -2.46
CA PHE A 141 -13.98 -5.65 -1.23
C PHE A 141 -14.21 -4.15 -1.00
N ASN A 142 -13.33 -3.28 -1.49
CA ASN A 142 -13.52 -1.83 -1.42
C ASN A 142 -14.71 -1.36 -2.28
N GLU A 143 -14.97 -1.99 -3.42
CA GLU A 143 -16.15 -1.68 -4.25
C GLU A 143 -17.45 -2.00 -3.51
N ILE A 144 -17.50 -3.16 -2.82
CA ILE A 144 -18.62 -3.55 -1.97
C ILE A 144 -18.82 -2.56 -0.82
N ALA A 145 -17.73 -2.16 -0.15
CA ALA A 145 -17.77 -1.18 0.92
C ALA A 145 -18.27 0.18 0.43
N SER A 146 -17.80 0.64 -0.74
CA SER A 146 -18.24 1.90 -1.36
C SER A 146 -19.75 1.93 -1.60
N ALA A 147 -20.30 0.89 -2.21
CA ALA A 147 -21.75 0.78 -2.43
C ALA A 147 -22.55 0.78 -1.12
N SER A 148 -21.94 0.26 -0.04
CA SER A 148 -22.57 0.23 1.29
C SER A 148 -22.65 1.61 1.94
N TYR A 149 -21.66 2.49 1.73
CA TYR A 149 -21.71 3.86 2.24
C TYR A 149 -22.90 4.63 1.70
N ASP A 150 -23.13 4.58 0.38
CA ASP A 150 -24.25 5.24 -0.28
C ASP A 150 -25.59 4.72 0.23
N PHE A 151 -25.70 3.39 0.40
CA PHE A 151 -26.89 2.76 0.94
C PHE A 151 -27.21 3.22 2.38
N PHE A 152 -26.24 3.17 3.29
CA PHE A 152 -26.47 3.54 4.69
C PHE A 152 -26.74 5.03 4.85
N LEU A 153 -26.06 5.89 4.09
CA LEU A 153 -26.34 7.32 4.10
C LEU A 153 -27.78 7.59 3.65
N ALA A 154 -28.23 6.96 2.56
CA ALA A 154 -29.57 7.13 2.02
C ALA A 154 -30.67 6.59 2.96
N LYS A 155 -30.40 5.51 3.71
CA LYS A 155 -31.41 4.86 4.57
C LYS A 155 -31.44 5.34 6.01
N THR A 156 -30.31 5.76 6.55
CA THR A 156 -30.18 6.07 7.98
C THR A 156 -29.75 7.51 8.26
N GLY A 157 -29.39 8.28 7.23
CA GLY A 157 -28.79 9.61 7.37
C GLY A 157 -27.40 9.57 8.02
N SER A 158 -26.82 8.38 8.21
CA SER A 158 -25.55 8.16 8.91
C SER A 158 -24.61 7.29 8.09
N MET A 159 -23.33 7.64 8.10
CA MET A 159 -22.26 6.85 7.46
C MET A 159 -21.70 5.75 8.37
N LEU A 160 -22.17 5.63 9.63
CA LEU A 160 -21.62 4.67 10.60
C LEU A 160 -21.71 3.22 10.10
N GLY A 161 -22.85 2.83 9.50
CA GLY A 161 -23.02 1.50 8.91
C GLY A 161 -22.05 1.24 7.76
N GLY A 162 -21.79 2.24 6.93
CA GLY A 162 -20.77 2.18 5.87
C GLY A 162 -19.37 1.96 6.44
N TYR A 163 -18.99 2.72 7.48
CA TYR A 163 -17.68 2.57 8.14
C TYR A 163 -17.46 1.19 8.77
N LEU A 164 -18.51 0.61 9.38
CA LEU A 164 -18.44 -0.75 9.95
C LEU A 164 -18.36 -1.82 8.85
N THR A 165 -19.08 -1.62 7.75
CA THR A 165 -19.03 -2.52 6.59
C THR A 165 -17.65 -2.50 5.96
N ASP A 166 -17.04 -1.32 5.81
CA ASP A 166 -15.67 -1.16 5.31
C ASP A 166 -14.63 -1.90 6.18
N LEU A 167 -14.73 -1.76 7.50
CA LEU A 167 -13.91 -2.54 8.45
C LEU A 167 -14.08 -4.06 8.26
N ALA A 168 -15.31 -4.54 8.13
CA ALA A 168 -15.60 -5.95 7.93
C ALA A 168 -15.08 -6.46 6.58
N CYS A 169 -15.33 -5.73 5.50
CA CYS A 169 -14.83 -6.01 4.16
C CYS A 169 -13.30 -6.10 4.13
N TYR A 170 -12.61 -5.18 4.79
CA TYR A 170 -11.15 -5.21 4.87
C TYR A 170 -10.65 -6.43 5.67
N ALA A 171 -11.29 -6.76 6.79
CA ALA A 171 -10.93 -7.93 7.58
C ALA A 171 -11.09 -9.24 6.77
N VAL A 172 -12.21 -9.37 6.05
CA VAL A 172 -12.46 -10.52 5.17
C VAL A 172 -11.43 -10.58 4.05
N ALA A 173 -11.13 -9.44 3.41
CA ALA A 173 -10.10 -9.34 2.37
C ALA A 173 -8.73 -9.84 2.88
N SER A 174 -8.31 -9.40 4.07
CA SER A 174 -7.06 -9.84 4.68
C SER A 174 -7.05 -11.33 5.00
N VAL A 175 -8.17 -11.90 5.47
CA VAL A 175 -8.30 -13.34 5.71
C VAL A 175 -8.18 -14.13 4.41
N VAL A 176 -8.82 -13.69 3.32
CA VAL A 176 -8.71 -14.33 2.01
C VAL A 176 -7.26 -14.33 1.52
N ILE A 177 -6.57 -13.18 1.58
CA ILE A 177 -5.14 -13.06 1.22
C ILE A 177 -4.30 -14.02 2.06
N LEU A 178 -4.53 -14.07 3.37
CA LEU A 178 -3.82 -14.95 4.28
C LEU A 178 -4.02 -16.43 3.92
N LEU A 179 -5.26 -16.85 3.68
CA LEU A 179 -5.59 -18.24 3.35
C LEU A 179 -4.95 -18.67 2.03
N VAL A 180 -5.04 -17.81 1.00
CA VAL A 180 -4.40 -18.05 -0.30
C VAL A 180 -2.88 -18.21 -0.12
N ALA A 181 -2.24 -17.31 0.61
CA ALA A 181 -0.81 -17.38 0.87
C ALA A 181 -0.41 -18.63 1.67
N TYR A 182 -1.13 -18.93 2.75
CA TYR A 182 -0.84 -20.04 3.66
C TYR A 182 -0.98 -21.41 2.99
N LYS A 183 -1.94 -21.57 2.06
CA LYS A 183 -2.17 -22.82 1.33
C LYS A 183 -1.13 -23.10 0.23
N THR A 184 -0.24 -22.15 -0.06
CA THR A 184 0.84 -22.33 -1.05
C THR A 184 2.14 -22.79 -0.36
N ASN A 185 3.27 -22.15 -0.65
CA ASN A 185 4.58 -22.49 -0.11
C ASN A 185 5.08 -21.42 0.88
N TYR A 186 6.10 -21.75 1.68
CA TYR A 186 6.69 -20.80 2.63
C TYR A 186 7.18 -19.51 1.97
N ALA A 187 7.79 -19.59 0.77
CA ALA A 187 8.27 -18.41 0.05
C ALA A 187 7.15 -17.40 -0.24
N SER A 188 5.97 -17.88 -0.63
CA SER A 188 4.81 -17.05 -0.91
C SER A 188 4.17 -16.50 0.37
N MET A 189 4.06 -17.32 1.42
CA MET A 189 3.57 -16.87 2.72
C MET A 189 4.45 -15.76 3.29
N HIS A 190 5.77 -15.95 3.26
CA HIS A 190 6.74 -14.97 3.75
C HIS A 190 6.71 -13.67 2.93
N PHE A 191 6.54 -13.80 1.60
CA PHE A 191 6.41 -12.66 0.71
C PHE A 191 5.15 -11.83 1.02
N VAL A 192 3.99 -12.50 1.14
CA VAL A 192 2.71 -11.85 1.48
C VAL A 192 2.78 -11.22 2.87
N ALA A 193 3.32 -11.91 3.87
CA ALA A 193 3.49 -11.35 5.21
C ALA A 193 4.39 -10.11 5.21
N SER A 194 5.48 -10.12 4.43
CA SER A 194 6.37 -8.96 4.31
C SER A 194 5.67 -7.76 3.64
N PHE A 195 4.86 -8.03 2.62
CA PHE A 195 4.06 -7.01 1.94
C PHE A 195 3.01 -6.41 2.87
N GLU A 196 2.21 -7.26 3.52
CA GLU A 196 1.14 -6.83 4.43
C GLU A 196 1.71 -6.13 5.66
N PHE A 197 2.86 -6.55 6.19
CA PHE A 197 3.52 -5.83 7.27
C PHE A 197 3.83 -4.37 6.89
N ILE A 198 4.40 -4.15 5.70
CA ILE A 198 4.70 -2.81 5.21
C ILE A 198 3.40 -2.01 4.98
N ALA A 199 2.42 -2.61 4.32
CA ALA A 199 1.16 -1.94 4.00
C ALA A 199 0.36 -1.55 5.26
N LEU A 200 0.24 -2.45 6.23
CA LEU A 200 -0.45 -2.22 7.50
C LEU A 200 0.30 -1.20 8.36
N ALA A 201 1.63 -1.27 8.44
CA ALA A 201 2.43 -0.29 9.17
C ALA A 201 2.24 1.13 8.63
N ILE A 202 2.20 1.29 7.30
CA ILE A 202 1.94 2.59 6.66
C ILE A 202 0.54 3.09 7.00
N ASN A 203 -0.47 2.22 6.95
CA ASN A 203 -1.84 2.61 7.28
C ASN A 203 -2.00 2.99 8.77
N ILE A 204 -1.27 2.34 9.68
CA ILE A 204 -1.18 2.73 11.09
C ILE A 204 -0.53 4.12 11.20
N LEU A 205 0.64 4.32 10.59
CA LEU A 205 1.36 5.60 10.60
C LEU A 205 0.51 6.73 10.04
N LYS A 206 -0.23 6.49 8.95
CA LYS A 206 -1.17 7.45 8.36
C LYS A 206 -2.22 7.89 9.36
N ARG A 207 -2.83 6.94 10.10
CA ARG A 207 -3.86 7.26 11.08
C ARG A 207 -3.29 7.97 12.31
N PHE A 208 -2.11 7.58 12.77
CA PHE A 208 -1.41 8.34 13.82
C PHE A 208 -1.05 9.75 13.37
N GLY A 209 -0.54 9.92 12.16
CA GLY A 209 -0.26 11.24 11.57
C GLY A 209 -1.51 12.10 11.48
N ALA A 210 -2.64 11.53 11.08
CA ALA A 210 -3.92 12.22 11.06
C ALA A 210 -4.36 12.67 12.47
N VAL A 211 -4.14 11.83 13.49
CA VAL A 211 -4.43 12.17 14.88
C VAL A 211 -3.55 13.32 15.35
N LEU A 212 -2.23 13.21 15.16
CA LEU A 212 -1.27 14.23 15.57
C LEU A 212 -1.49 15.57 14.86
N ALA A 213 -1.95 15.56 13.61
CA ALA A 213 -2.22 16.78 12.85
C ALA A 213 -3.54 17.46 13.23
N ASN A 214 -4.51 16.77 13.86
CA ASN A 214 -5.84 17.32 14.13
C ASN A 214 -6.11 17.58 15.62
N VAL A 215 -5.58 16.75 16.53
CA VAL A 215 -5.79 16.90 17.98
C VAL A 215 -5.31 18.27 18.52
N PRO A 216 -4.12 18.80 18.14
CA PRO A 216 -3.65 20.09 18.64
C PRO A 216 -4.55 21.28 18.25
N PHE A 217 -5.36 21.13 17.21
CA PHE A 217 -6.26 22.17 16.70
C PHE A 217 -7.71 21.99 17.16
N GLY A 218 -7.95 21.12 18.15
CA GLY A 218 -9.29 20.89 18.70
C GLY A 218 -10.28 20.22 17.74
N ARG A 219 -9.80 19.65 16.62
CA ARG A 219 -10.65 19.00 15.63
C ARG A 219 -11.05 17.61 16.10
N HIS A 220 -12.35 17.30 16.02
CA HIS A 220 -12.89 16.01 16.44
C HIS A 220 -12.35 14.86 15.58
N ILE A 221 -11.96 13.75 16.23
CA ILE A 221 -11.53 12.51 15.58
C ILE A 221 -12.53 11.41 15.88
N SER A 222 -13.10 10.81 14.83
CA SER A 222 -14.06 9.72 14.97
C SER A 222 -13.44 8.51 15.68
N ARG A 223 -14.19 7.89 16.59
CA ARG A 223 -13.77 6.65 17.29
C ARG A 223 -13.42 5.50 16.33
N VAL A 224 -14.01 5.52 15.13
CA VAL A 224 -13.71 4.57 14.05
C VAL A 224 -12.23 4.60 13.66
N TYR A 225 -11.52 5.73 13.79
CA TYR A 225 -10.07 5.79 13.52
C TYR A 225 -9.26 4.84 14.39
N TYR A 226 -9.61 4.73 15.68
CA TYR A 226 -8.93 3.84 16.61
C TYR A 226 -9.24 2.37 16.33
N LEU A 227 -10.48 2.05 15.94
CA LEU A 227 -10.86 0.70 15.53
C LEU A 227 -10.02 0.19 14.35
N TRP A 228 -9.75 1.06 13.37
CA TRP A 228 -8.86 0.72 12.28
C TRP A 228 -7.41 0.49 12.71
N ILE A 229 -6.87 1.29 13.63
CA ILE A 229 -5.52 1.06 14.18
C ILE A 229 -5.45 -0.31 14.86
N ILE A 230 -6.46 -0.65 15.67
CA ILE A 230 -6.57 -1.95 16.35
C ILE A 230 -6.65 -3.08 15.32
N LEU A 231 -7.48 -2.94 14.29
CA LEU A 231 -7.60 -3.94 13.22
C LEU A 231 -6.27 -4.15 12.51
N TYR A 232 -5.57 -3.09 12.10
CA TYR A 232 -4.28 -3.22 11.43
C TYR A 232 -3.22 -3.87 12.33
N ALA A 233 -3.18 -3.53 13.61
CA ALA A 233 -2.26 -4.14 14.57
C ALA A 233 -2.55 -5.63 14.77
N ALA A 234 -3.83 -6.01 14.89
CA ALA A 234 -4.25 -7.39 14.97
C ALA A 234 -3.87 -8.20 13.71
N LEU A 235 -4.07 -7.62 12.52
CA LEU A 235 -3.69 -8.24 11.26
C LEU A 235 -2.17 -8.42 11.14
N ILE A 236 -1.36 -7.45 11.55
CA ILE A 236 0.11 -7.60 11.63
C ILE A 236 0.48 -8.82 12.46
N LEU A 237 -0.13 -8.97 13.63
CA LEU A 237 0.12 -10.11 14.52
C LEU A 237 -0.29 -11.43 13.88
N ILE A 238 -1.47 -11.49 13.24
CA ILE A 238 -1.97 -12.68 12.55
C ILE A 238 -1.02 -13.11 11.41
N PHE A 239 -0.61 -12.18 10.53
CA PHE A 239 0.33 -12.48 9.45
C PHE A 239 1.70 -12.92 9.98
N ALA A 240 2.19 -12.29 11.05
CA ALA A 240 3.46 -12.67 11.68
C ALA A 240 3.42 -14.07 12.30
N LEU A 241 2.32 -14.44 12.98
CA LEU A 241 2.13 -15.78 13.54
C LEU A 241 2.02 -16.84 12.44
N ALA A 242 1.28 -16.55 11.38
CA ALA A 242 1.13 -17.45 10.25
C ALA A 242 2.45 -17.67 9.50
N ASP A 243 3.26 -16.63 9.30
CA ASP A 243 4.59 -16.76 8.68
C ASP A 243 5.52 -17.64 9.55
N ARG A 244 5.54 -17.40 10.86
CA ARG A 244 6.32 -18.21 11.82
C ARG A 244 5.90 -19.68 11.78
N LYS A 245 4.60 -19.96 11.80
CA LYS A 245 4.07 -21.33 11.75
C LYS A 245 4.40 -22.01 10.42
N LYS A 246 4.21 -21.32 9.29
CA LYS A 246 4.53 -21.86 7.97
C LYS A 246 6.02 -22.16 7.81
N ARG A 247 6.88 -21.33 8.43
CA ARG A 247 8.33 -21.56 8.48
C ARG A 247 8.69 -22.83 9.24
N SER A 248 8.04 -23.13 10.35
CA SER A 248 8.29 -24.37 11.10
C SER A 248 7.82 -25.61 10.34
N GLU A 249 6.71 -25.52 9.60
CA GLU A 249 6.20 -26.62 8.75
C GLU A 249 7.11 -26.91 7.54
N SER A 250 7.96 -25.97 7.14
CA SER A 250 8.84 -26.12 5.97
C SER A 250 10.30 -26.45 6.30
N LYS A 251 10.62 -26.65 7.59
CA LYS A 251 11.93 -27.10 8.05
C LYS A 251 11.92 -28.60 8.21
#